data_AF-A0A3C0GD02-F1
#
_entry.id   AF-A0A3C0GD02-F1
#
_cell.length_a   1.000
_cell.length_b   1.000
_cell.length_c   1.000
_cell.angle_alpha   90.00
_cell.angle_beta   90.00
_cell.angle_gamma   90.00
#
_symmetry.space_group_name_H-M   'P 1'
#
loop_
_entity.id
_entity.type
_entity.pdbx_description
1 polymer ?
#
loop_
_entity_poly.entity_id
_entity_poly.type
_entity_poly.pdbx_seq_one_letter_code
_entity_poly.pdbx_strand_id
1 'polypeptide(L)'
;MQLYESQEIKVYNSLTGKKEVFKPINTGHIGMYVCGPTVYSNVHLGNCRTFMSFDMIFRYFKHLGYKVRYVRNITDAGHLVDDAEDGEDKIAKKARLEKLEPMEVVQRYTVDFL
;
A
#
# COMPACT_ATOMS: atom_id res chain seq x y z
N MET A 1 29.65 -7.32 -1.29
CA MET A 1 29.15 -7.63 -2.64
C MET A 1 27.64 -7.49 -2.63
N GLN A 2 27.04 -6.90 -3.66
CA GLN A 2 25.59 -6.76 -3.76
C GLN A 2 24.99 -8.15 -4.08
N LEU A 3 24.17 -8.71 -3.19
CA LEU A 3 23.66 -10.09 -3.34
C LEU A 3 22.77 -10.25 -4.56
N TYR A 4 22.12 -9.18 -5.01
CA TYR A 4 21.28 -9.19 -6.20
C TYR A 4 22.02 -9.49 -7.51
N GLU A 5 23.36 -9.41 -7.53
CA GLU A 5 24.17 -9.74 -8.71
C GLU A 5 24.34 -11.26 -8.89
N SER A 6 24.26 -12.03 -7.80
CA SER A 6 24.43 -13.47 -7.80
C SER A 6 23.15 -14.25 -7.48
N GLN A 7 22.12 -13.60 -6.93
CA GLN A 7 20.85 -14.22 -6.59
C GLN A 7 19.73 -13.75 -7.51
N GLU A 8 19.19 -14.67 -8.31
CA GLU A 8 18.02 -14.41 -9.16
C GLU A 8 16.73 -14.48 -8.35
N ILE A 9 15.89 -13.44 -8.45
CA ILE A 9 14.55 -13.41 -7.85
C ILE A 9 13.51 -13.60 -8.94
N LYS A 10 12.48 -14.38 -8.65
CA LYS A 10 11.26 -14.43 -9.45
C LYS A 10 10.07 -13.88 -8.67
N VAL A 11 9.34 -12.94 -9.28
CA VAL A 11 8.13 -12.33 -8.71
C VAL A 11 6.92 -12.82 -9.50
N TYR A 12 5.83 -13.12 -8.81
CA TYR A 12 4.56 -13.44 -9.48
C TYR A 12 3.95 -12.16 -10.06
N ASN A 13 3.75 -12.14 -11.38
CA ASN A 13 3.21 -11.01 -12.10
C ASN A 13 1.72 -11.24 -12.40
N SER A 14 0.84 -10.47 -11.77
CA SER A 14 -0.61 -10.58 -11.97
C SER A 14 -1.06 -10.25 -13.40
N LEU A 15 -0.28 -9.48 -14.18
CA LEU A 15 -0.61 -9.18 -15.58
C LEU A 15 -0.49 -10.41 -16.49
N THR A 16 0.44 -11.31 -16.17
CA THR A 16 0.73 -12.51 -16.99
C THR A 16 0.31 -13.81 -16.30
N GLY A 17 0.01 -13.74 -15.00
CA GLY A 17 -0.37 -14.88 -14.17
C GLY A 17 0.76 -15.86 -13.88
N LYS A 18 2.03 -15.44 -14.06
CA LYS A 18 3.22 -16.32 -13.98
C LYS A 18 4.31 -15.72 -13.10
N LYS A 19 5.23 -16.58 -12.63
CA LYS A 19 6.47 -16.13 -11.97
C LYS A 19 7.49 -15.73 -13.03
N GLU A 20 7.95 -14.49 -12.97
CA GLU A 20 8.89 -13.90 -13.93
C GLU A 20 10.16 -13.45 -13.22
N VAL A 21 11.29 -13.48 -13.92
CA VAL A 21 12.56 -12.96 -13.38
C VAL A 21 12.42 -11.46 -13.16
N PHE A 22 12.61 -11.03 -11.92
CA PHE A 22 12.56 -9.62 -11.58
C PHE A 22 13.79 -8.90 -12.13
N LYS A 23 13.56 -7.91 -12.99
CA LYS A 23 14.60 -7.05 -13.55
C LYS A 23 14.25 -5.60 -13.22
N PRO A 24 15.08 -4.89 -12.43
CA PRO A 24 14.81 -3.49 -12.13
C PRO A 24 14.96 -2.64 -13.40
N ILE A 25 14.21 -1.54 -13.47
CA ILE A 25 14.32 -0.55 -14.57
C ILE A 25 15.72 0.09 -14.55
N ASN A 26 16.20 0.46 -13.36
CA ASN A 26 17.53 1.02 -13.14
C ASN A 26 18.35 0.04 -12.30
N THR A 27 19.53 -0.36 -12.77
CA THR A 27 20.38 -1.32 -12.05
C THR A 27 20.62 -0.90 -10.59
N GLY A 28 20.44 -1.84 -9.66
CA GLY A 28 20.61 -1.62 -8.22
C GLY A 28 19.51 -0.79 -7.56
N HIS A 29 18.50 -0.29 -8.29
CA HIS A 29 17.45 0.58 -7.77
C HIS A 29 16.05 0.01 -8.02
N ILE A 30 15.20 0.07 -7.00
CA ILE A 30 13.80 -0.40 -7.09
C ILE A 30 12.87 0.75 -6.66
N GLY A 31 11.87 1.05 -7.49
CA GLY A 31 10.70 1.82 -7.09
C GLY A 31 9.57 0.85 -6.76
N MET A 32 9.03 0.93 -5.55
CA MET A 32 7.92 0.07 -5.10
C MET A 32 6.79 0.94 -4.57
N TYR A 33 5.61 0.80 -5.16
CA TYR A 33 4.38 1.44 -4.72
C TYR A 33 3.41 0.38 -4.20
N VAL A 34 2.81 0.64 -3.03
CA VAL A 34 1.77 -0.20 -2.45
C VAL A 34 0.61 0.71 -2.03
N CYS A 35 -0.61 0.36 -2.42
CA CYS A 35 -1.80 1.09 -1.99
C CYS A 35 -1.92 1.06 -0.46
N GLY A 36 -2.12 2.23 0.15
CA GLY A 36 -2.33 2.35 1.59
C GLY A 36 -3.81 2.33 1.99
N PRO A 37 -4.10 2.62 3.27
CA PRO A 37 -5.46 2.57 3.79
C PRO A 37 -6.29 3.77 3.35
N THR A 38 -7.60 3.58 3.36
CA THR A 38 -8.58 4.69 3.36
C THR A 38 -8.99 4.95 4.80
N VAL A 39 -8.71 6.14 5.29
CA VAL A 39 -8.71 6.46 6.73
C VAL A 39 -10.08 6.93 7.23
N TYR A 40 -11.10 6.10 7.04
CA TYR A 40 -12.46 6.31 7.55
C TYR A 40 -12.84 5.33 8.69
N SER A 41 -11.99 4.35 8.98
CA SER A 41 -12.16 3.39 10.06
C SER A 41 -10.81 2.81 10.49
N ASN A 42 -10.77 2.14 11.65
CA ASN A 42 -9.58 1.40 12.08
C ASN A 42 -9.18 0.35 11.04
N VAL A 43 -7.87 0.13 10.94
CA VAL A 43 -7.31 -0.86 10.02
C VAL A 43 -7.59 -2.26 10.57
N HIS A 44 -8.28 -3.09 9.78
CA HIS A 44 -8.55 -4.48 10.17
C HIS A 44 -7.36 -5.41 9.87
N LEU A 45 -7.34 -6.58 10.51
CA LEU A 45 -6.25 -7.56 10.39
C LEU A 45 -5.95 -7.98 8.94
N GLY A 46 -6.98 -8.05 8.09
CA GLY A 46 -6.81 -8.31 6.65
C GLY A 46 -5.91 -7.29 5.93
N ASN A 47 -5.99 -6.01 6.30
CA ASN A 47 -5.12 -4.96 5.74
C ASN A 47 -3.70 -5.09 6.32
N CYS A 48 -3.58 -5.38 7.62
CA CYS A 48 -2.29 -5.62 8.27
C CYS A 48 -1.51 -6.74 7.57
N ARG A 49 -2.17 -7.85 7.18
CA ARG A 49 -1.55 -8.94 6.42
C ARG A 49 -0.88 -8.43 5.15
N THR A 50 -1.55 -7.57 4.39
CA THR A 50 -1.00 -6.98 3.16
C THR A 50 0.21 -6.11 3.49
N PHE A 51 0.09 -5.19 4.45
CA PHE A 51 1.20 -4.31 4.82
C PHE A 51 2.42 -5.05 5.34
N MET A 52 2.23 -6.09 6.15
CA MET A 52 3.31 -6.96 6.62
C MET A 52 3.95 -7.76 5.49
N SER A 53 3.16 -8.24 4.53
CA SER A 53 3.69 -8.98 3.38
C SER A 53 4.60 -8.10 2.52
N PHE A 54 4.17 -6.85 2.25
CA PHE A 54 4.99 -5.90 1.50
C PHE A 54 6.17 -5.34 2.30
N ASP A 55 6.06 -5.25 3.63
CA ASP A 55 7.22 -4.94 4.48
C ASP A 55 8.29 -6.05 4.42
N MET A 56 7.87 -7.32 4.41
CA MET A 56 8.80 -8.44 4.21
C MET A 56 9.48 -8.36 2.84
N ILE A 57 8.73 -8.07 1.77
CA ILE A 57 9.26 -7.88 0.41
C ILE A 57 10.27 -6.72 0.38
N PHE A 58 9.92 -5.57 0.98
CA PHE A 58 10.81 -4.41 1.10
C PHE A 58 12.14 -4.78 1.79
N ARG A 59 12.05 -5.42 2.96
CA ARG A 59 13.21 -5.85 3.74
C ARG A 59 14.05 -6.86 2.99
N TYR A 60 13.43 -7.78 2.26
CA TYR A 60 14.14 -8.77 1.46
C TYR A 60 14.90 -8.12 0.31
N PHE A 61 14.29 -7.21 -0.45
CA PHE A 61 15.00 -6.47 -1.49
C PHE A 61 16.17 -5.63 -0.94
N LYS A 62 16.00 -5.01 0.24
CA LYS A 62 17.11 -4.32 0.92
C LYS A 62 18.20 -5.29 1.38
N HIS A 63 17.84 -6.46 1.90
CA HIS A 63 18.80 -7.49 2.28
C HIS A 63 19.65 -7.93 1.08
N LEU A 64 19.02 -8.05 -0.09
CA LEU A 64 19.72 -8.36 -1.34
C LEU A 64 20.63 -7.22 -1.85
N GLY A 65 20.56 -6.05 -1.22
CA GLY A 65 21.43 -4.92 -1.49
C GLY A 65 20.85 -3.87 -2.44
N TYR A 66 19.59 -4.01 -2.86
CA TYR A 66 18.94 -2.99 -3.67
C TYR A 66 18.71 -1.70 -2.88
N LYS A 67 18.85 -0.56 -3.56
CA LYS A 67 18.35 0.73 -3.08
C LYS A 67 16.87 0.85 -3.43
N VAL A 68 16.01 0.60 -2.43
CA VAL A 68 14.56 0.58 -2.63
C VAL A 68 13.93 1.91 -2.18
N ARG A 69 13.21 2.57 -3.09
CA ARG A 69 12.26 3.65 -2.77
C ARG A 69 10.88 3.02 -2.59
N TYR A 70 10.45 2.92 -1.35
CA TYR A 70 9.12 2.41 -1.00
C TYR A 70 8.15 3.58 -0.76
N VAL A 71 7.07 3.64 -1.54
CA VAL A 71 6.02 4.65 -1.45
C VAL A 71 4.70 3.96 -1.10
N ARG A 72 4.01 4.49 -0.11
CA ARG A 72 2.66 4.07 0.28
C ARG A 72 1.81 5.31 0.51
N ASN A 73 0.68 5.41 -0.18
CA ASN A 73 -0.22 6.55 -0.04
C ASN A 73 -1.09 6.43 1.22
N ILE A 74 -1.80 7.50 1.55
CA ILE A 74 -2.96 7.49 2.43
C ILE A 74 -4.12 8.02 1.58
N THR A 75 -5.27 7.36 1.61
CA THR A 75 -6.47 7.86 0.94
C THR A 75 -7.29 8.65 1.95
N ASP A 76 -7.10 9.96 1.94
CA ASP A 76 -7.69 10.97 2.83
C ASP A 76 -8.87 11.74 2.19
N ALA A 77 -9.11 11.52 0.91
CA ALA A 77 -10.29 12.02 0.20
C ALA A 77 -10.78 10.98 -0.82
N GLY A 78 -12.10 10.91 -1.02
CA GLY A 78 -12.72 10.01 -1.99
C GLY A 78 -12.88 8.57 -1.48
N HIS A 79 -12.78 7.63 -2.42
CA HIS A 79 -13.10 6.21 -2.25
C HIS A 79 -14.61 5.94 -2.20
N LEU A 80 -15.25 6.12 -3.36
CA LEU A 80 -16.65 5.80 -3.62
C LEU A 80 -16.91 4.31 -3.35
N VAL A 81 -18.14 3.99 -2.96
CA VAL A 81 -18.64 2.61 -2.94
C VAL A 81 -19.05 2.24 -4.37
N ASP A 82 -18.72 1.04 -4.84
CA ASP A 82 -18.93 0.54 -6.22
C ASP A 82 -20.20 1.06 -6.92
N ASP A 83 -20.04 1.50 -8.18
CA ASP A 83 -21.00 1.54 -9.29
C ASP A 83 -22.47 1.99 -9.04
N ALA A 84 -22.76 2.74 -7.99
CA ALA A 84 -24.05 3.43 -7.85
C ALA A 84 -23.88 4.92 -8.20
N GLU A 85 -24.75 5.43 -9.07
CA GLU A 85 -24.77 6.82 -9.55
C GLU A 85 -24.82 7.89 -8.43
N ASP A 86 -25.08 7.48 -7.17
CA ASP A 86 -25.12 8.32 -5.96
C ASP A 86 -23.96 8.06 -4.96
N GLY A 87 -22.89 7.36 -5.38
CA GLY A 87 -21.81 6.85 -4.51
C GLY A 87 -21.32 7.80 -3.42
N GLU A 88 -21.75 7.56 -2.18
CA GLU A 88 -21.40 8.43 -1.06
C GLU A 88 -19.96 8.18 -0.59
N ASP A 89 -19.19 9.25 -0.43
CA ASP A 89 -17.81 9.21 0.08
C ASP A 89 -17.77 8.57 1.48
N LYS A 90 -16.92 7.54 1.66
CA LYS A 90 -16.82 6.78 2.91
C LYS A 90 -16.43 7.64 4.10
N ILE A 91 -15.59 8.66 3.88
CA ILE A 91 -15.14 9.62 4.90
C ILE A 91 -16.29 10.56 5.25
N ALA A 92 -16.99 11.12 4.26
CA ALA A 92 -18.14 11.99 4.47
C ALA A 92 -19.27 11.28 5.23
N LYS A 93 -19.57 10.03 4.85
CA LYS A 93 -20.55 9.19 5.54
C LYS A 93 -20.17 8.96 7.00
N LYS A 94 -18.89 8.68 7.27
CA LYS A 94 -18.38 8.46 8.63
C LYS A 94 -18.44 9.74 9.47
N ALA A 95 -18.02 10.87 8.91
CA ALA A 95 -18.05 12.18 9.54
C ALA A 95 -19.47 12.56 10.01
N ARG A 96 -20.47 12.35 9.14
CA ARG A 96 -21.89 12.60 9.49
C ARG A 96 -22.39 11.69 10.61
N LEU A 97 -22.00 10.41 10.62
CA LEU A 97 -22.40 9.47 11.68
C LEU A 97 -21.76 9.80 13.02
N GLU A 98 -20.50 10.25 13.03
CA GLU A 98 -19.78 10.60 14.25
C GLU A 98 -19.97 12.05 14.70
N LYS A 99 -20.65 12.89 13.90
CA LYS A 99 -20.81 14.34 14.10
C LYS A 99 -19.46 15.05 14.23
N LEU A 100 -18.53 14.71 13.34
CA LEU A 100 -17.18 15.27 13.26
C LEU A 100 -16.95 15.88 11.89
N GLU A 101 -15.92 16.70 11.77
CA GLU A 101 -15.46 17.17 10.46
C GLU A 101 -14.71 16.03 9.72
N PRO A 102 -14.84 15.92 8.38
CA PRO A 102 -14.18 14.86 7.60
C PRO A 102 -12.66 14.75 7.86
N MET A 103 -11.98 15.88 8.01
CA MET A 103 -10.54 15.89 8.30
C MET A 103 -10.20 15.46 9.73
N GLU A 104 -11.12 15.61 10.69
CA GLU A 104 -10.95 15.05 12.04
C GLU A 104 -11.03 13.52 12.02
N VAL A 105 -11.92 12.96 11.18
CA VAL A 105 -12.01 11.51 10.94
C VAL A 105 -10.73 10.98 10.31
N VAL A 106 -10.28 11.63 9.22
CA VAL A 106 -9.02 11.29 8.52
C VAL A 106 -7.85 11.31 9.49
N GLN A 107 -7.71 12.38 10.28
CA GLN A 107 -6.61 12.52 11.23
C GLN A 107 -6.67 11.42 12.29
N ARG A 108 -7.84 11.16 12.87
CA ARG A 108 -8.02 10.13 13.91
C ARG A 108 -7.56 8.75 13.43
N TYR A 109 -8.04 8.32 12.26
CA TYR A 109 -7.71 6.99 11.75
C TYR A 109 -6.34 6.90 11.08
N THR A 110 -5.77 8.03 10.64
CA THR A 110 -4.37 8.09 10.23
C THR A 110 -3.44 7.87 11.42
N VAL A 111 -3.70 8.53 12.55
CA VAL A 111 -2.89 8.37 13.77
C VAL A 111 -2.98 6.95 14.32
N ASP A 112 -4.15 6.31 14.26
CA ASP A 112 -4.30 4.90 14.65
C ASP A 112 -3.54 3.92 13.75
N PHE A 113 -3.36 4.27 12.46
CA PHE A 113 -2.65 3.44 11.50
C PHE A 113 -1.11 3.52 11.59
N LEU A 114 -0.57 4.66 12.01
CA LEU A 114 0.88 4.94 12.06
C LEU A 114 1.53 4.35 13.32
#